data_AF-A0A535IMF6-F1
#
_entry.id   AF-A0A535IMF6-F1
#
_cell.length_a   1.000
_cell.length_b   1.000
_cell.length_c   1.000
_cell.angle_alpha   90.00
_cell.angle_beta   90.00
_cell.angle_gamma   90.00
#
_symmetry.space_group_name_H-M   'P 1'
#
loop_
_entity.id
_entity.type
_entity.pdbx_description
1 polymer ?
#
loop_
_entity_poly.entity_id
_entity_poly.type
_entity_poly.pdbx_seq_one_letter_code
_entity_poly.pdbx_strand_id
1 'polypeptide(L)' 'MSQRVRSIPRRVWSALGPGVITGAADDDPSGIATYSVAGAQLGTGLLWTALLTWPMMAAVQSMCARIGMVT' A
#
# COMPACT_ATOMS: atom_id res chain seq x y z
N MET A 1 29.31 25.66 1.61
CA MET A 1 27.85 25.43 1.52
C MET A 1 27.51 24.52 0.31
N SER A 2 27.99 23.28 0.28
CA SER A 2 27.91 22.40 -0.92
C SER A 2 27.63 20.94 -0.54
N GLN A 3 26.35 20.55 -0.46
CA GLN A 3 25.90 19.15 -0.35
C GLN A 3 24.43 19.03 -0.84
N ARG A 4 24.07 19.49 -2.06
CA ARG A 4 22.68 19.42 -2.58
C ARG A 4 22.50 18.45 -3.75
N VAL A 5 23.27 17.35 -3.78
CA VAL A 5 23.10 16.27 -4.77
C VAL A 5 23.31 14.92 -4.10
N ARG A 6 22.42 14.52 -3.17
CA ARG A 6 22.30 13.10 -2.80
C ARG A 6 21.38 12.44 -3.82
N SER A 7 21.94 11.48 -4.57
CA SER A 7 21.27 10.68 -5.60
C SER A 7 19.87 10.22 -5.15
N ILE A 8 18.85 10.70 -5.85
CA ILE A 8 17.41 10.39 -5.71
C ILE A 8 17.11 8.93 -5.30
N PRO A 9 17.71 7.88 -5.91
CA PRO A 9 17.41 6.49 -5.58
C PRO A 9 17.65 6.11 -4.11
N ARG A 10 18.70 6.64 -3.46
CA ARG A 10 18.97 6.35 -2.05
C ARG A 10 17.91 6.92 -1.11
N ARG A 11 17.33 8.08 -1.46
CA ARG A 11 16.31 8.73 -0.65
C ARG A 11 14.97 8.03 -0.75
N VAL A 12 14.62 7.53 -1.95
CA VAL A 12 13.44 6.71 -2.18
C VAL A 12 13.55 5.39 -1.42
N TRP A 13 14.69 4.70 -1.50
CA TRP A 13 14.89 3.43 -0.78
C TRP A 13 14.77 3.55 0.74
N SER A 14 15.26 4.66 1.32
CA SER A 14 15.08 4.93 2.76
C SER A 14 13.64 5.32 3.13
N ALA A 15 12.87 5.89 2.20
CA ALA A 15 11.48 6.31 2.44
C ALA A 15 10.43 5.21 2.14
N LEU A 16 10.81 4.16 1.39
CA LEU A 16 9.92 3.04 1.04
C LEU A 16 9.63 2.10 2.22
N GLY A 17 10.49 2.06 3.24
CA GLY A 17 10.39 1.12 4.37
C GLY A 17 9.00 1.05 5.03
N PRO A 18 8.42 2.18 5.46
CA PRO A 18 7.09 2.20 6.09
C PRO A 18 5.97 1.72 5.15
N GLY A 19 6.02 2.10 3.87
CA GLY A 19 5.02 1.70 2.88
C GLY A 19 5.08 0.21 2.54
N VAL A 20 6.27 -0.38 2.48
CA VAL A 20 6.46 -1.82 2.25
C VAL A 20 5.96 -2.64 3.45
N ILE A 21 6.22 -2.17 4.67
CA ILE A 21 5.74 -2.85 5.90
C ILE A 21 4.21 -2.78 5.99
N THR A 22 3.61 -1.61 5.71
CA THR A 22 2.15 -1.46 5.67
C THR A 22 1.52 -2.31 4.57
N GLY A 23 2.12 -2.38 3.38
CA GLY A 23 1.64 -3.26 2.31
C GLY A 23 1.69 -4.74 2.70
N ALA A 24 2.79 -5.18 3.31
CA ALA A 24 2.90 -6.56 3.80
C ALA A 24 1.95 -6.89 4.96
N ALA A 25 1.50 -5.88 5.71
CA ALA A 25 0.52 -6.04 6.78
C ALA A 25 -0.93 -6.11 6.27
N ASP A 26 -1.21 -5.57 5.07
CA ASP A 26 -2.53 -5.62 4.43
C ASP A 26 -2.84 -7.03 3.89
N ASP A 27 -1.80 -7.83 3.58
CA ASP A 27 -1.89 -9.23 3.14
C ASP A 27 -1.92 -10.24 4.31
N ASP A 28 -2.87 -10.08 5.23
CA ASP A 28 -2.99 -10.95 6.41
C ASP A 28 -3.78 -12.25 6.12
N PRO A 29 -3.67 -13.29 6.98
CA PRO A 29 -4.34 -14.58 6.75
C PRO A 29 -5.86 -14.46 6.65
N SER A 30 -6.46 -13.46 7.31
CA SER A 30 -7.90 -13.23 7.26
C SER A 30 -8.34 -12.68 5.90
N GLY A 31 -7.60 -11.69 5.35
CA GLY A 31 -7.82 -11.19 4.00
C GLY A 31 -7.70 -12.28 2.94
N ILE A 32 -6.64 -13.09 3.02
CA ILE A 32 -6.44 -14.23 2.09
C ILE A 32 -7.60 -15.22 2.16
N ALA A 33 -8.12 -15.54 3.34
CA ALA A 33 -9.27 -16.43 3.50
C ALA A 33 -10.54 -15.82 2.89
N THR A 34 -10.82 -14.54 3.14
CA THR A 34 -11.97 -13.83 2.57
C THR A 34 -11.90 -13.76 1.05
N TYR A 35 -10.75 -13.39 0.48
CA TYR A 35 -10.56 -13.34 -0.97
C TYR A 35 -10.64 -14.73 -1.62
N SER A 36 -10.18 -15.78 -0.93
CA SER A 36 -10.26 -17.17 -1.42
C SER A 36 -11.71 -17.67 -1.47
N VAL A 37 -12.49 -17.44 -0.41
CA VAL A 37 -13.92 -17.81 -0.38
C VAL A 37 -14.72 -16.99 -1.38
N ALA A 38 -14.48 -15.68 -1.45
CA ALA A 38 -15.13 -14.82 -2.43
C ALA A 38 -14.75 -15.20 -3.87
N GLY A 39 -13.48 -15.54 -4.13
CA GLY A 39 -12.99 -16.01 -5.43
C GLY A 39 -13.57 -17.36 -5.84
N ALA A 40 -13.74 -18.28 -4.89
CA ALA A 40 -14.39 -19.57 -5.14
C ALA A 40 -15.89 -19.42 -5.48
N GLN A 41 -16.58 -18.41 -4.93
CA GLN A 41 -18.01 -18.17 -5.14
C GLN A 41 -18.32 -17.27 -6.34
N LEU A 42 -17.50 -16.25 -6.59
CA LEU A 42 -17.77 -15.18 -7.57
C LEU A 42 -16.82 -15.21 -8.78
N GLY A 43 -15.83 -16.12 -8.78
CA GLY A 43 -14.85 -16.26 -9.86
C GLY A 43 -14.12 -14.95 -10.16
N THR A 44 -13.94 -14.64 -11.44
CA THR A 44 -13.30 -13.39 -11.90
C THR A 44 -14.22 -12.18 -11.88
N GLY A 45 -15.49 -12.33 -11.48
CA GLY A 45 -16.50 -11.28 -11.52
C GLY A 45 -16.24 -10.09 -10.60
N LEU A 46 -15.32 -10.22 -9.64
CA LEU A 46 -14.91 -9.16 -8.73
C LEU A 46 -13.62 -8.43 -9.14
N LEU A 47 -12.90 -8.88 -10.17
CA LEU A 47 -11.61 -8.28 -10.55
C LEU A 47 -11.71 -6.79 -10.90
N TRP A 48 -12.86 -6.33 -11.40
CA TRP A 48 -13.08 -4.92 -11.72
C TRP A 48 -13.06 -4.03 -10.48
N THR A 49 -13.38 -4.56 -9.30
CA THR A 49 -13.34 -3.80 -8.04
C THR A 49 -11.92 -3.41 -7.66
N ALA A 50 -10.91 -4.17 -8.10
CA ALA A 50 -9.49 -3.85 -7.89
C ALA A 50 -9.11 -2.47 -8.44
N LEU A 51 -9.75 -2.05 -9.55
CA LEU A 51 -9.51 -0.73 -10.15
C LEU A 51 -10.00 0.42 -9.26
N LEU A 52 -11.00 0.16 -8.42
CA LEU A 52 -11.57 1.14 -7.48
C LEU A 52 -10.89 1.05 -6.11
N THR A 53 -10.60 -0.15 -5.62
CA THR A 53 -9.98 -0.33 -4.29
C THR A 53 -8.52 0.11 -4.27
N TRP A 54 -7.78 -0.03 -5.37
CA TRP A 54 -6.38 0.38 -5.45
C TRP A 54 -6.15 1.89 -5.20
N PRO A 55 -6.84 2.84 -5.88
CA PRO A 55 -6.70 4.26 -5.57
C PRO A 55 -7.27 4.63 -4.20
N MET A 56 -8.29 3.91 -3.73
CA MET A 56 -8.87 4.14 -2.40
C MET A 56 -7.87 3.78 -1.28
N MET A 57 -7.20 2.64 -1.41
CA MET A 57 -6.11 2.22 -0.53
C MET A 57 -4.95 3.23 -0.54
N ALA A 58 -4.56 3.72 -1.72
CA ALA A 58 -3.51 4.74 -1.83
C ALA A 58 -3.91 6.05 -1.10
N ALA A 59 -5.17 6.47 -1.20
CA ALA A 59 -5.68 7.63 -0.48
C ALA A 59 -5.60 7.42 1.04
N VAL A 60 -6.04 6.25 1.55
CA VAL A 60 -5.96 5.90 2.97
C VAL A 60 -4.51 5.89 3.46
N GLN A 61 -3.59 5.22 2.74
CA GLN A 61 -2.18 5.19 3.11
C GLN A 61 -1.56 6.60 3.11
N SER A 62 -1.93 7.47 2.17
CA SER A 62 -1.46 8.85 2.14
C SER A 62 -1.97 9.70 3.31
N MET A 63 -3.21 9.46 3.77
CA MET A 63 -3.77 10.12 4.96
C MET A 63 -3.06 9.64 6.22
N CYS A 64 -2.89 8.33 6.39
CA CYS A 64 -2.16 7.75 7.52
C CYS A 64 -0.72 8.25 7.57
N ALA A 65 -0.03 8.30 6.43
CA ALA A 65 1.33 8.82 6.33
C ALA A 65 1.42 10.32 6.69
N ARG A 66 0.39 11.11 6.34
CA ARG A 66 0.32 12.54 6.70
C ARG A 66 0.07 12.72 8.20
N ILE A 67 -0.84 11.96 8.78
CA ILE A 67 -1.14 12.03 10.21
C ILE A 67 0.09 11.62 11.02
N GLY A 68 0.72 10.48 10.68
CA GLY A 68 1.94 10.00 11.34
C GLY A 68 3.19 10.84 11.10
N MET A 69 3.15 11.83 10.20
CA MET A 69 4.21 12.83 10.05
C MET A 69 3.97 14.05 10.98
N VAL A 70 2.73 14.33 11.32
CA VAL A 70 2.33 15.49 12.12
C VAL A 70 2.40 15.21 13.63
N THR A 71 2.13 13.96 14.03
CA THR A 71 2.31 13.46 15.41
C THR A 71 3.67 12.82 15.60
#